data_AF-A0A961C147-F1
#
_entry.id   AF-A0A961C147-F1
#
_cell.length_a   1.000
_cell.length_b   1.000
_cell.length_c   1.000
_cell.angle_alpha   90.00
_cell.angle_beta   90.00
_cell.angle_gamma   90.00
#
_symmetry.space_group_name_H-M   'P 1'
#
loop_
_entity.id
_entity.type
_entity.pdbx_description
1 polymer ?
#
loop_
_entity_poly.entity_id
_entity_poly.type
_entity_poly.pdbx_seq_one_letter_code
_entity_poly.pdbx_strand_id
1 'polypeptide(L)' 'MKYLDEFGDPDLARALLDRIHAATTQPWAIMEVCGGQTHSIIRHGIDQLLPAGLELIHGPGCPVCV' A
#
# COMPACT_ATOMS: atom_id res chain seq x y z
N MET A 1 -5.81 20.64 -4.21
CA MET A 1 -4.53 20.01 -4.56
C MET A 1 -4.72 19.35 -5.93
N LYS A 2 -3.87 19.66 -6.92
CA LYS A 2 -4.16 19.55 -8.36
C LYS A 2 -4.42 18.12 -8.91
N TYR A 3 -4.27 17.07 -8.09
CA TYR A 3 -4.33 15.67 -8.51
C TYR A 3 -5.13 14.73 -7.57
N LEU A 4 -5.79 15.27 -6.54
CA LEU A 4 -6.52 14.42 -5.59
C LEU A 4 -7.67 13.66 -6.25
N ASP A 5 -8.36 14.29 -7.19
CA ASP A 5 -9.50 13.67 -7.87
C ASP A 5 -9.05 12.59 -8.87
N GLU A 6 -7.85 12.72 -9.45
CA GLU A 6 -7.29 11.77 -10.42
C GLU A 6 -6.78 10.48 -9.75
N PHE A 7 -6.19 10.60 -8.56
CA PHE A 7 -5.67 9.44 -7.81
C PHE A 7 -6.60 8.96 -6.69
N GLY A 8 -7.75 9.63 -6.51
CA GLY A 8 -8.76 9.32 -5.49
C GLY A 8 -9.95 8.49 -6.01
N ASP A 9 -9.76 7.75 -7.10
CA ASP A 9 -10.82 6.95 -7.72
C ASP A 9 -10.98 5.57 -7.02
N PRO A 10 -12.13 5.29 -6.38
CA PRO A 10 -12.38 4.02 -5.70
C PRO A 10 -12.53 2.84 -6.65
N ASP A 11 -13.01 3.06 -7.87
CA ASP A 11 -13.18 1.99 -8.88
C ASP A 11 -11.81 1.58 -9.41
N LEU A 12 -10.92 2.55 -9.65
CA LEU A 12 -9.52 2.27 -9.99
C LEU A 12 -8.81 1.52 -8.86
N ALA A 13 -9.01 1.95 -7.61
CA ALA A 13 -8.42 1.27 -6.45
C ALA A 13 -8.89 -0.19 -6.34
N ARG A 14 -10.18 -0.46 -6.58
CA ARG A 14 -10.71 -1.82 -6.62
C ARG A 14 -10.07 -2.66 -7.71
N ALA A 15 -9.98 -2.13 -8.93
CA ALA A 15 -9.37 -2.82 -10.06
C ALA A 15 -7.87 -3.13 -9.83
N LEU A 16 -7.15 -2.24 -9.15
CA LEU A 16 -5.75 -2.48 -8.75
C LEU A 16 -5.64 -3.58 -7.70
N LEU A 17 -6.52 -3.60 -6.70
CA LEU A 17 -6.56 -4.69 -5.72
C LEU A 17 -6.81 -6.04 -6.38
N ASP A 18 -7.77 -6.15 -7.28
CA ASP A 18 -8.05 -7.41 -7.99
C ASP A 18 -6.82 -7.91 -8.76
N ARG A 19 -6.06 -6.98 -9.37
CA ARG A 19 -4.80 -7.31 -10.06
C ARG A 19 -3.69 -7.73 -9.09
N ILE A 20 -3.58 -7.10 -7.92
CA ILE A 20 -2.64 -7.50 -6.87
C ILE A 20 -2.96 -8.91 -6.38
N HIS A 21 -4.24 -9.20 -6.12
CA HIS A 21 -4.70 -10.53 -5.74
C HIS A 21 -4.35 -11.58 -6.80
N ALA A 22 -4.61 -11.30 -8.08
CA ALA A 22 -4.28 -12.20 -9.18
C ALA A 22 -2.76 -12.40 -9.39
N ALA A 23 -1.94 -11.37 -9.11
CA ALA A 23 -0.49 -11.42 -9.26
C ALA A 23 0.23 -12.08 -8.07
N THR A 24 -0.44 -12.22 -6.92
CA THR A 24 0.12 -12.84 -5.71
C THR A 24 0.06 -14.37 -5.85
N THR A 25 0.99 -14.93 -6.62
CA THR A 25 1.08 -16.38 -6.91
C THR A 25 1.90 -17.18 -5.89
N GLN A 26 2.59 -16.49 -5.00
CA GLN A 26 3.42 -17.04 -3.93
C GLN A 26 3.49 -16.05 -2.77
N PRO A 27 3.99 -16.44 -1.59
CA PRO A 27 4.27 -15.50 -0.52
C PRO A 27 5.26 -14.41 -0.96
N TRP A 28 4.90 -13.15 -0.74
CA TRP A 28 5.73 -11.97 -1.00
C TRP A 28 5.91 -11.17 0.27
N ALA A 29 7.09 -10.61 0.45
CA ALA A 29 7.36 -9.59 1.46
C ALA A 29 7.81 -8.31 0.75
N ILE A 30 7.09 -7.21 0.96
CA ILE A 30 7.38 -5.89 0.36
C ILE A 30 7.68 -4.90 1.47
N MET A 31 8.83 -4.23 1.41
CA MET A 31 9.20 -3.20 2.37
C MET A 31 9.07 -1.80 1.77
N GLU A 32 8.38 -0.92 2.50
CA GLU A 32 8.44 0.52 2.25
C GLU A 32 9.40 1.20 3.25
N VAL A 33 9.97 2.34 2.86
CA VAL A 33 10.97 3.07 3.67
C VAL A 33 10.65 4.57 3.65
N CYS A 34 9.39 4.93 3.73
CA CYS A 34 8.93 6.31 3.77
C CYS A 34 7.79 6.46 4.77
N GLY A 35 8.01 7.21 5.86
CA GLY A 35 6.98 7.42 6.88
C GLY A 35 5.67 8.01 6.34
N GLY A 36 5.73 8.78 5.24
CA GLY A 36 4.53 9.27 4.55
C GLY A 36 3.72 8.16 3.86
N GLN A 37 4.39 7.14 3.32
CA GLN A 37 3.75 5.95 2.78
C GLN A 37 3.13 5.12 3.90
N THR A 38 3.88 4.87 4.99
CA THR A 38 3.35 4.21 6.20
C THR A 38 2.04 4.87 6.66
N HIS A 39 2.04 6.19 6.79
CA HIS A 39 0.86 6.94 7.22
C HIS A 39 -0.32 6.77 6.26
N SER A 40 -0.08 6.89 4.94
CA SER A 40 -1.13 6.75 3.93
C SER A 40 -1.73 5.35 3.93
N ILE A 41 -0.88 4.31 3.98
CA ILE A 41 -1.29 2.90 3.96
C ILE A 41 -2.21 2.59 5.14
N ILE A 42 -1.80 2.97 6.36
CA ILE A 42 -2.57 2.72 7.58
C ILE A 42 -3.86 3.56 7.57
N ARG A 43 -3.77 4.84 7.20
CA ARG A 43 -4.92 5.75 7.17
C ARG A 43 -6.04 5.26 6.24
N HIS A 44 -5.66 4.65 5.12
CA HIS A 44 -6.60 4.14 4.12
C HIS A 44 -6.89 2.64 4.29
N GLY A 45 -6.32 1.97 5.29
CA GLY A 45 -6.51 0.54 5.55
C GLY A 45 -6.03 -0.36 4.41
N ILE A 46 -5.05 0.09 3.61
CA ILE A 46 -4.57 -0.65 2.43
C ILE A 46 -3.97 -2.00 2.86
N ASP A 47 -3.27 -2.04 4.00
CA ASP A 47 -2.72 -3.23 4.63
C ASP A 47 -3.76 -4.34 4.86
N GLN A 48 -5.00 -3.96 5.16
CA GLN A 48 -6.10 -4.90 5.42
C GLN A 48 -6.77 -5.42 4.14
N LEU A 49 -6.51 -4.77 2.99
CA LEU A 49 -7.10 -5.13 1.69
C LEU A 49 -6.19 -6.03 0.86
N LEU A 50 -4.91 -6.12 1.22
CA LEU A 50 -3.92 -6.95 0.55
C LEU A 50 -4.21 -8.44 0.76
N PRO A 51 -3.84 -9.31 -0.21
CA PRO A 51 -4.00 -10.75 -0.06
C PRO A 51 -3.11 -11.30 1.06
N ALA A 52 -3.56 -12.36 1.74
CA ALA A 52 -2.83 -12.98 2.85
C ALA A 52 -1.42 -13.50 2.47
N GLY A 53 -1.16 -13.71 1.17
CA GLY A 53 0.15 -14.07 0.66
C GLY A 53 1.11 -12.89 0.48
N LEU A 54 0.71 -11.66 0.83
CA LEU A 54 1.55 -10.48 0.71
C LEU A 54 1.70 -9.82 2.08
N GLU A 55 2.90 -9.92 2.64
CA GLU A 55 3.31 -9.24 3.85
C GLU A 55 3.87 -7.86 3.49
N LEU A 56 3.36 -6.82 4.13
CA LEU A 56 3.86 -5.46 4.00
C LEU A 56 4.70 -5.08 5.23
N ILE A 57 5.98 -4.80 5.01
CA ILE A 57 6.95 -4.45 6.05
C ILE A 57 7.15 -2.93 6.07
N HIS A 58 6.97 -2.33 7.24
CA HIS A 58 7.26 -0.92 7.47
C HIS A 58 8.71 -0.73 7.91
N GLY A 59 9.56 -0.31 6.99
CA GLY A 59 10.98 -0.11 7.20
C GLY A 59 11.32 1.21 7.92
N PRO A 60 12.62 1.50 8.13
CA PRO A 60 13.09 2.71 8.81
C PRO A 60 12.96 3.96 7.90
N GLY A 61 11.73 4.40 7.64
CA GLY A 61 11.43 5.51 6.73
C GLY A 61 11.36 6.89 7.36
N CYS A 62 11.76 7.03 8.62
CA CYS A 62 11.69 8.28 9.38
C CYS A 62 13.10 8.82 9.64
N PRO A 63 13.53 9.92 8.99
CA PRO A 63 14.90 10.42 9.08
C PRO A 63 15.30 10.94 10.47
N VAL A 64 14.34 11.11 11.38
CA VAL A 64 14.57 11.57 12.76
C VAL A 64 14.41 10.45 13.79
N CYS A 65 13.91 9.28 13.39
CA CYS A 65 13.63 8.17 14.30
C CYS A 65 14.79 7.16 14.36
N VAL A 66 15.76 7.29 13.45
CA VAL A 66 16.96 6.44 13.34
C VAL A 66 18.19 7.17 13.84
#